data_AF-A0A4P5X9S2-F1
#
_entry.id   AF-A0A4P5X9S2-F1
#
_cell.length_a   1.000
_cell.length_b   1.000
_cell.length_c   1.000
_cell.angle_alpha   90.00
_cell.angle_beta   90.00
_cell.angle_gamma   90.00
#
_symmetry.space_group_name_H-M   'P 1'
#
loop_
_entity.id
_entity.type
_entity.pdbx_description
1 polymer ?
#
loop_
_entity_poly.entity_id
_entity_poly.type
_entity_poly.pdbx_seq_one_letter_code
_entity_poly.pdbx_strand_id
1 'polypeptide(L)' 'MHYPHRTSRIKRVRAIGFRARMKTKNGRKLMNRKRAAGRSLNVANKR' A
#
# COMPACT_ATOMS: atom_id res chain seq x y z
N MET A 1 -12.45 14.41 -17.72
CA MET A 1 -11.42 13.92 -16.76
C MET A 1 -10.11 13.79 -17.50
N HIS A 2 -9.13 14.65 -17.19
CA HIS A 2 -7.80 14.55 -17.78
C HIS A 2 -7.07 13.35 -17.12
N TYR A 3 -6.71 12.37 -17.97
CA TYR A 3 -6.22 11.01 -17.68
C TYR A 3 -7.21 10.03 -17.02
N PRO A 4 -7.57 8.93 -17.70
CA PRO A 4 -8.38 7.88 -17.10
C PRO A 4 -7.61 7.15 -16.00
N HIS A 5 -8.14 7.17 -14.77
CA HIS A 5 -7.61 6.39 -13.67
C HIS A 5 -7.89 4.90 -13.88
N ARG A 6 -6.84 4.12 -14.12
CA ARG A 6 -6.95 2.66 -14.24
C ARG A 6 -7.20 2.04 -12.86
N THR A 7 -8.33 1.37 -12.68
CA THR A 7 -8.81 0.85 -11.38
C THR A 7 -8.43 -0.60 -11.09
N SER A 8 -7.45 -1.17 -11.82
CA SER A 8 -7.06 -2.57 -11.67
C SER A 8 -6.64 -2.90 -10.23
N ARG A 9 -7.47 -3.70 -9.54
CA ARG A 9 -7.24 -4.18 -8.17
C ARG A 9 -5.97 -5.00 -8.06
N ILE A 10 -5.69 -5.86 -9.05
CA ILE A 10 -4.48 -6.67 -9.13
C ILE A 10 -3.24 -5.77 -9.16
N LYS A 11 -3.22 -4.74 -10.01
CA LYS A 11 -2.10 -3.80 -10.08
C LYS A 11 -1.91 -3.06 -8.76
N ARG A 12 -3.00 -2.63 -8.11
CA ARG A 12 -2.95 -1.96 -6.80
C ARG A 12 -2.32 -2.86 -5.73
N VAL A 13 -2.75 -4.13 -5.62
CA VAL A 13 -2.19 -5.07 -4.63
C VAL A 13 -0.70 -5.34 -4.88
N ARG A 14 -0.30 -5.53 -6.13
CA ARG A 14 1.12 -5.74 -6.49
C ARG A 14 1.99 -4.52 -6.19
N ALA A 15 1.49 -3.30 -6.44
CA ALA A 15 2.26 -2.08 -6.25
C ALA A 15 2.35 -1.62 -4.78
N ILE A 16 1.22 -1.62 -4.06
CA ILE A 16 1.13 -1.00 -2.73
C ILE A 16 0.63 -1.94 -1.61
N GLY A 17 0.49 -3.23 -1.90
CA GLY A 17 0.08 -4.24 -0.91
C GLY A 17 1.12 -4.47 0.19
N PHE A 18 0.68 -5.13 1.27
CA PHE A 18 1.52 -5.39 2.45
C PHE A 18 2.83 -6.12 2.10
N ARG A 19 2.75 -7.21 1.32
CA ARG A 19 3.93 -7.98 0.87
C ARG A 19 4.92 -7.11 0.09
N ALA A 20 4.42 -6.24 -0.79
CA ALA A 20 5.26 -5.32 -1.55
C ALA A 20 5.98 -4.32 -0.63
N ARG A 21 5.33 -3.84 0.45
CA ARG A 21 5.96 -2.99 1.46
C ARG A 21 6.98 -3.72 2.32
N MET A 22 6.76 -5.00 2.63
CA MET A 22 7.71 -5.76 3.45
C MET A 22 9.00 -6.14 2.68
N LYS A 23 8.94 -6.22 1.34
CA LYS A 23 10.09 -6.54 0.48
C LYS A 23 11.24 -5.52 0.62
N THR A 24 10.94 -4.22 0.73
CA THR A 24 11.97 -3.16 0.72
C THR A 24 12.21 -2.55 2.10
N LYS A 25 13.45 -2.07 2.34
CA LYS A 25 13.80 -1.38 3.61
C LYS A 25 12.91 -0.17 3.87
N ASN A 26 12.68 0.65 2.84
CA ASN A 26 11.86 1.85 2.95
C ASN A 26 10.37 1.53 3.16
N GLY A 27 9.87 0.43 2.56
CA GLY A 27 8.53 -0.05 2.81
C GLY A 27 8.33 -0.46 4.27
N ARG A 28 9.27 -1.21 4.86
CA ARG A 28 9.25 -1.55 6.29
C ARG A 28 9.27 -0.31 7.20
N LYS A 29 10.09 0.69 6.90
CA LYS A 29 10.10 1.99 7.62
C LYS A 29 8.74 2.69 7.56
N LEU A 30 8.11 2.72 6.38
CA LEU A 30 6.78 3.30 6.21
C LEU A 30 5.73 2.56 7.04
N MET A 31 5.79 1.23 7.08
CA MET A 31 4.88 0.42 7.91
C MET A 31 5.04 0.73 9.40
N ASN A 32 6.27 0.87 9.89
CA ASN A 32 6.52 1.21 11.28
C ASN A 32 5.96 2.59 11.66
N ARG A 33 6.10 3.59 10.77
CA ARG A 33 5.45 4.91 10.99
C ARG A 33 3.93 4.82 11.06
N LYS A 34 3.32 3.98 10.22
CA LYS A 34 1.86 3.75 10.29
C LYS A 34 1.43 3.09 11.58
N ARG A 35 2.20 2.10 12.07
CA ARG A 35 1.97 1.47 13.37
C ARG A 35 2.05 2.48 14.51
N ALA A 36 3.10 3.31 14.54
CA ALA A 36 3.26 4.34 15.56
C ALA A 36 2.09 5.34 15.58
N ALA A 37 1.54 5.67 14.40
CA ALA A 37 0.38 6.55 14.27
C ALA A 37 -0.98 5.83 14.43
N GLY A 38 -1.02 4.54 14.77
CA GLY A 38 -2.26 3.76 14.88
C GLY A 38 -3.03 3.55 13.57
N ARG A 39 -2.37 3.71 12.41
CA ARG A 39 -3.01 3.64 11.09
C ARG A 39 -3.03 2.21 10.57
N SER A 40 -4.12 1.86 9.87
CA SER A 40 -4.25 0.56 9.20
C SER A 40 -3.10 0.29 8.23
N LEU A 41 -2.56 -0.93 8.34
CA LEU A 41 -1.40 -1.40 7.60
C LEU A 41 -1.77 -1.89 6.19
N ASN A 42 -3.01 -2.34 6.00
CA ASN A 42 -3.48 -2.88 4.73
C ASN A 42 -4.08 -1.77 3.86
N VAL A 43 -3.27 -1.26 2.93
CA VAL A 43 -3.66 -0.13 2.06
C VAL A 43 -4.36 -0.59 0.78
N ALA A 44 -4.04 -1.81 0.32
CA ALA A 44 -4.49 -2.30 -0.97
C ALA A 44 -5.85 -3.00 -0.90
N ASN A 45 -6.08 -3.82 0.13
CA ASN A 45 -7.33 -4.53 0.38
C ASN A 45 -7.98 -3.96 1.64
N LYS A 46 -8.62 -2.79 1.53
CA LYS A 46 -9.59 -2.36 2.54
C LYS A 46 -10.94 -2.92 2.12
N ARG A 47 -11.55 -3.74 2.99
CA ARG A 47 -12.98 -4.00 2.94
C ARG A 47 -13.69 -2.78 3.53
#